data_AF-A0A9E4XCY9-F1
#
_entry.id   AF-A0A9E4XCY9-F1
#
_cell.length_a   1.000
_cell.length_b   1.000
_cell.length_c   1.000
_cell.angle_alpha   90.00
_cell.angle_beta   90.00
_cell.angle_gamma   90.00
#
_symmetry.space_group_name_H-M   'P 1'
#
loop_
_entity.id
_entity.type
_entity.pdbx_description
1 polymer ?
#
loop_
_entity_poly.entity_id
_entity_poly.type
_entity_poly.pdbx_seq_one_letter_code
_entity_poly.pdbx_strand_id
1 'polypeptide(L)'
;FGYDATAQIIDDWMYQEVTEAYVLDPAMQEFFQESNPWALRAITERLMEAADREMWENPSEETLKELRRIYLRTEAVLEERQERQVTGD
;
A
#
# COMPACT_ATOMS: atom_id res chain seq x y z
N PHE A 1 7.03 -11.02 -1.91
CA PHE A 1 5.93 -11.91 -2.35
C PHE A 1 6.36 -13.13 -3.14
N GLY A 2 7.25 -13.04 -4.17
CA GLY A 2 7.68 -14.25 -4.91
C GLY A 2 8.38 -15.35 -4.08
N TYR A 3 8.96 -14.98 -2.94
CA TYR A 3 9.58 -15.91 -1.98
C TYR A 3 8.65 -16.41 -0.86
N ASP A 4 7.41 -15.90 -0.80
CA ASP A 4 6.59 -15.95 0.41
C ASP A 4 5.46 -16.99 0.35
N ALA A 5 5.18 -17.55 -0.83
CA ALA A 5 4.14 -18.57 -0.98
C ALA A 5 4.52 -19.95 -0.41
N THR A 6 5.77 -20.15 0.04
CA THR A 6 6.26 -21.49 0.42
C THR A 6 7.02 -21.55 1.75
N ALA A 7 7.28 -20.43 2.42
CA ALA A 7 8.26 -20.42 3.52
C ALA A 7 7.76 -19.89 4.88
N GLN A 8 6.62 -19.17 4.97
CA GLN A 8 6.15 -18.55 6.22
C GLN A 8 7.27 -17.77 6.96
N ILE A 9 8.09 -17.00 6.24
CA ILE A 9 9.27 -16.33 6.81
C ILE A 9 8.97 -14.89 7.26
N ILE A 10 7.83 -14.31 6.86
CA ILE A 10 7.46 -12.95 7.26
C ILE A 10 6.74 -13.03 8.60
N ASP A 11 7.36 -12.51 9.65
CA ASP A 11 6.73 -12.33 10.95
C ASP A 11 5.77 -11.12 10.93
N ASP A 12 4.76 -11.14 11.82
CA ASP A 12 3.75 -10.08 12.00
C ASP A 12 4.36 -8.66 12.09
N TRP A 13 5.44 -8.52 12.87
CA TRP A 13 6.13 -7.23 13.06
C TRP A 13 6.72 -6.67 11.77
N MET A 14 7.08 -7.50 10.80
CA MET A 14 7.65 -7.06 9.53
C MET A 14 6.59 -6.38 8.65
N TYR A 15 5.34 -6.86 8.68
CA TYR A 15 4.24 -6.19 8.00
C TYR A 15 3.95 -4.82 8.60
N GLN A 16 4.01 -4.72 9.93
CA GLN A 16 3.85 -3.45 10.63
C GLN A 16 4.97 -2.47 10.25
N GLU A 17 6.25 -2.88 10.31
CA GLU A 17 7.40 -2.04 9.92
C GLU A 17 7.30 -1.55 8.46
N VAL A 18 6.95 -2.44 7.52
CA VAL A 18 6.75 -2.04 6.13
C VAL A 18 5.60 -1.03 5.99
N THR A 19 4.52 -1.24 6.74
CA THR A 19 3.37 -0.32 6.73
C THR A 19 3.77 1.05 7.25
N GLU A 20 4.48 1.11 8.38
CA GLU A 20 4.96 2.36 8.96
C GLU A 20 5.92 3.09 8.01
N ALA A 21 6.93 2.38 7.52
CA ALA A 21 8.01 2.98 6.72
C ALA A 21 7.54 3.43 5.33
N TYR A 22 6.71 2.66 4.63
CA TYR A 22 6.39 2.93 3.23
C TYR A 22 5.00 3.49 2.98
N VAL A 23 4.08 3.30 3.92
CA VAL A 23 2.68 3.70 3.74
C VAL A 23 2.31 4.83 4.69
N LEU A 24 2.62 4.73 5.98
CA LEU A 24 2.19 5.74 6.97
C LEU A 24 3.11 6.95 7.05
N ASP A 25 4.40 6.82 6.70
CA ASP A 25 5.32 7.95 6.65
C ASP A 25 4.88 8.98 5.58
N PRO A 26 4.52 10.23 5.97
CA PRO A 26 4.12 11.27 5.03
C PRO A 26 5.18 11.59 3.96
N ALA A 27 6.47 11.54 4.31
CA ALA A 27 7.54 11.81 3.36
C ALA A 27 7.59 10.74 2.26
N MET A 28 7.35 9.48 2.63
CA MET A 28 7.27 8.39 1.67
C MET A 28 6.00 8.45 0.83
N GLN A 29 4.87 8.86 1.41
CA GLN A 29 3.64 9.11 0.64
C GLN A 29 3.85 10.19 -0.43
N GLU A 30 4.49 11.32 -0.08
CA GLU A 30 4.81 12.40 -1.01
C GLU A 30 5.77 11.91 -2.09
N PHE A 31 6.85 11.24 -1.69
CA PHE A 31 7.83 10.66 -2.61
C PHE A 31 7.19 9.72 -3.64
N PHE A 32 6.28 8.82 -3.22
CA PHE A 32 5.59 7.94 -4.16
C PHE A 32 4.56 8.68 -5.00
N GLN A 33 3.84 9.65 -4.44
CA GLN A 33 2.85 10.41 -5.19
C GLN A 33 3.48 11.15 -6.37
N GLU A 34 4.70 11.68 -6.25
CA GLU A 34 5.38 12.41 -7.33
C GLU A 34 5.92 11.48 -8.43
N SER A 35 7.13 10.95 -8.23
CA SER A 35 7.29 9.52 -8.00
C SER A 35 6.70 8.52 -8.99
N ASN A 36 6.02 7.56 -8.36
CA ASN A 36 5.34 6.43 -8.93
C ASN A 36 4.15 6.05 -8.02
N PRO A 37 2.98 6.73 -8.17
CA PRO A 37 1.82 6.45 -7.32
C PRO A 37 1.30 5.01 -7.47
N TRP A 38 1.56 4.35 -8.59
CA TRP A 38 1.23 2.93 -8.78
C TRP A 38 1.95 2.03 -7.78
N ALA A 39 3.17 2.39 -7.37
CA ALA A 39 3.93 1.62 -6.38
C ALA A 39 3.27 1.70 -4.99
N LEU A 40 2.86 2.89 -4.54
CA LEU A 40 2.18 3.06 -3.27
C LEU A 40 0.85 2.30 -3.24
N ARG A 41 0.08 2.37 -4.34
CA ARG A 41 -1.14 1.56 -4.52
C ARG A 41 -0.84 0.07 -4.36
N ALA A 42 0.15 -0.44 -5.08
CA ALA A 42 0.50 -1.86 -5.07
C ALA A 42 1.00 -2.36 -3.71
N ILE A 43 1.79 -1.54 -2.99
CA ILE A 43 2.24 -1.86 -1.62
C ILE A 43 1.02 -1.95 -0.69
N THR A 44 0.15 -0.95 -0.72
CA THR A 44 -1.04 -0.88 0.14
C THR A 44 -2.01 -2.02 -0.15
N GLU A 45 -2.26 -2.33 -1.43
CA GLU A 45 -3.07 -3.47 -1.87
C GLU A 45 -2.53 -4.79 -1.31
N ARG A 46 -1.21 -4.98 -1.35
CA ARG A 46 -0.60 -6.23 -0.91
C ARG A 46 -0.54 -6.39 0.60
N LEU A 47 -0.41 -5.30 1.35
CA LEU A 47 -0.52 -5.32 2.81
C LEU A 47 -1.96 -5.65 3.24
N MET A 48 -2.97 -5.12 2.55
CA MET A 48 -4.36 -5.50 2.78
C MET A 48 -4.61 -6.97 2.42
N GLU A 49 -4.08 -7.47 1.30
CA GLU A 49 -4.18 -8.88 0.92
C GLU A 49 -3.52 -9.82 1.96
N ALA A 50 -2.40 -9.40 2.56
CA ALA A 50 -1.75 -10.16 3.63
C ALA A 50 -2.62 -10.25 4.88
N ALA A 51 -3.31 -9.17 5.26
CA ALA A 51 -4.28 -9.18 6.35
C ALA A 51 -5.51 -10.05 6.02
N ASP A 52 -6.08 -9.90 4.82
CA ASP A 52 -7.26 -10.67 4.38
C ASP A 52 -6.99 -12.19 4.27
N ARG A 53 -5.72 -12.58 4.05
CA ARG A 53 -5.28 -13.98 4.00
C ARG A 53 -4.73 -14.53 5.31
N GLU A 54 -4.88 -13.78 6.40
CA GLU A 54 -4.37 -14.16 7.72
C GLU A 54 -2.83 -14.41 7.73
N MET A 55 -2.10 -13.83 6.75
CA MET A 55 -0.62 -13.84 6.74
C MET A 55 -0.07 -12.78 7.69
N TRP A 56 -0.77 -11.65 7.79
CA TRP A 56 -0.57 -10.68 8.86
C TRP A 56 -1.61 -10.96 9.95
N GLU A 57 -1.17 -11.58 11.04
CA GLU A 57 -2.06 -12.19 12.03
C GLU A 57 -2.81 -11.16 12.90
N ASN A 58 -2.14 -10.10 13.35
CA ASN A 58 -2.70 -9.15 14.31
C ASN A 58 -2.52 -7.66 13.93
N PRO A 59 -2.89 -7.23 12.71
CA PRO A 59 -2.93 -5.80 12.38
C PRO A 59 -3.93 -5.05 13.26
N SER A 60 -3.58 -3.84 13.70
CA SER A 60 -4.54 -2.99 14.39
C SER A 60 -5.65 -2.52 13.44
N GLU A 61 -6.87 -2.35 13.95
CA GLU A 61 -8.00 -1.81 13.17
C GLU A 61 -7.67 -0.41 12.60
N GLU A 62 -6.90 0.38 13.35
CA GLU A 62 -6.43 1.70 12.91
C GLU A 62 -5.50 1.57 11.72
N THR A 63 -4.51 0.68 11.78
CA THR A 63 -3.59 0.40 10.66
C THR A 63 -4.34 -0.01 9.40
N LEU A 64 -5.31 -0.93 9.51
CA LEU A 64 -6.14 -1.36 8.38
C LEU A 64 -6.97 -0.22 7.79
N LYS A 65 -7.50 0.65 8.65
CA LYS A 65 -8.26 1.83 8.23
C LYS A 65 -7.37 2.85 7.49
N GLU A 66 -6.15 3.06 7.95
CA GLU A 66 -5.17 3.94 7.29
C GLU A 66 -4.74 3.37 5.94
N LEU A 67 -4.44 2.07 5.85
CA LEU A 67 -4.15 1.39 4.58
C LEU A 67 -5.28 1.61 3.57
N ARG A 68 -6.54 1.38 3.98
CA ARG A 68 -7.70 1.59 3.11
C ARG A 68 -7.84 3.05 2.67
N ARG A 69 -7.59 4.00 3.57
CA ARG A 69 -7.62 5.44 3.24
C ARG A 69 -6.57 5.80 2.20
N ILE A 70 -5.34 5.33 2.39
CA ILE A 70 -4.21 5.64 1.50
C ILE A 70 -4.40 4.96 0.13
N TYR A 71 -4.92 3.74 0.10
CA TYR A 71 -5.31 3.07 -1.14
C TYR A 71 -6.29 3.93 -1.95
N LEU A 72 -7.41 4.34 -1.35
CA LEU A 72 -8.42 5.16 -2.02
C LEU A 72 -7.89 6.52 -2.48
N ARG A 73 -7.07 7.18 -1.66
CA ARG A 73 -6.41 8.43 -2.04
C ARG A 73 -5.50 8.24 -3.25
N THR A 74 -4.76 7.13 -3.29
CA THR A 74 -3.84 6.83 -4.39
C THR A 74 -4.61 6.50 -5.67
N GLU A 75 -5.73 5.77 -5.60
CA GLU A 75 -6.61 5.54 -6.76
C GLU A 75 -7.12 6.86 -7.33
N ALA A 76 -7.59 7.79 -6.49
CA ALA A 76 -8.04 9.10 -6.97
C ALA A 76 -6.94 9.86 -7.74
N VAL A 77 -5.70 9.84 -7.25
CA VAL A 77 -4.55 10.46 -7.95
C VAL A 77 -4.28 9.77 -9.29
N LEU A 78 -4.41 8.45 -9.35
CA LEU A 78 -4.19 7.68 -10.58
C LEU A 78 -5.28 7.92 -11.61
N GLU A 79 -6.53 7.99 -11.18
CA GLU A 79 -7.69 8.36 -12.01
C GLU A 79 -7.49 9.75 -12.62
N GLU A 80 -7.14 10.76 -11.82
CA GLU A 80 -6.84 12.11 -12.32
C GLU A 80 -5.71 12.11 -13.37
N ARG A 81 -4.65 11.32 -13.15
CA ARG A 81 -3.54 11.20 -14.11
C ARG A 81 -3.98 10.52 -15.40
N GLN A 82 -4.83 9.50 -15.30
CA GLN A 82 -5.38 8.81 -16.46
C GLN A 82 -6.31 9.72 -17.27
N GLU A 83 -7.17 10.49 -16.60
CA GLU A 83 -8.04 11.48 -17.24
C GLU A 83 -7.23 12.54 -17.99
N ARG A 84 -6.17 13.10 -17.38
CA ARG A 84 -5.28 14.06 -18.07
C ARG A 84 -4.62 13.49 -19.32
N GLN A 85 -4.26 12.20 -19.31
CA GLN A 85 -3.69 11.52 -20.48
C GLN A 85 -4.73 11.27 -21.57
N VAL A 86 -6.00 11.02 -21.19
CA VAL A 86 -7.11 10.77 -22.13
C VAL A 86 -7.64 12.07 -22.75
N THR A 87 -7.63 13.17 -22.00
CA THR A 87 -8.16 14.48 -22.43
C THR A 87 -7.14 15.35 -23.17
N GLY A 88 -6.00 14.76 -23.56
CA GLY A 88 -4.79 15.40 -24.10
C GLY A 88 -4.98 16.75 -24.81
N ASP A 89 -4.46 17.77 -24.14
CA ASP A 89 -3.89 19.02 -24.67
C ASP A 89 -2.55 18.70 -25.40
#